data_AF-A0A842UKJ5-F1
#
_entry.id   AF-A0A842UKJ5-F1
#
_cell.length_a   1.000
_cell.length_b   1.000
_cell.length_c   1.000
_cell.angle_alpha   90.00
_cell.angle_beta   90.00
_cell.angle_gamma   90.00
#
_symmetry.space_group_name_H-M   'P 1'
#
loop_
_entity.id
_entity.type
_entity.pdbx_description
1 polymer ?
#
loop_
_entity_poly.entity_id
_entity_poly.type
_entity_poly.pdbx_seq_one_letter_code
_entity_poly.pdbx_strand_id
1 'polypeptide(L)'
;MAVLKIPNKVKIGGHWYSVRFPHVYREKTNAWGTFNAHTLEIFLCGDDGQGARRKDTAILVTFIHELLHGIDELYFNSDLFSQNEKERECKVSVLSEAIFQVLVDNGWIVPEIDREKAE
;
A
#
# COMPACT_ATOMS: atom_id res chain seq x y z
N MET A 1 -24.70 -2.05 -2.64
CA MET A 1 -23.37 -2.07 -3.30
C MET A 1 -22.42 -1.29 -2.43
N ALA A 2 -21.26 -1.84 -2.07
CA ALA A 2 -20.25 -1.09 -1.33
C ALA A 2 -19.64 -0.03 -2.24
N VAL A 3 -19.52 1.20 -1.76
CA VAL A 3 -18.89 2.31 -2.50
C VAL A 3 -17.39 2.21 -2.30
N LEU A 4 -16.63 2.14 -3.40
CA LEU A 4 -15.18 2.22 -3.36
C LEU A 4 -14.75 3.58 -2.79
N LYS A 5 -14.03 3.56 -1.67
CA LYS A 5 -13.40 4.75 -1.08
C LYS A 5 -11.89 4.55 -1.05
N ILE A 6 -11.21 5.12 -2.05
CA ILE A 6 -9.75 5.25 -2.03
C ILE A 6 -9.41 6.48 -1.20
N PRO A 7 -8.54 6.37 -0.18
CA PRO A 7 -8.12 7.54 0.60
C PRO A 7 -7.31 8.48 -0.29
N ASN A 8 -7.34 9.78 0.00
CA ASN A 8 -6.55 10.79 -0.73
C ASN A 8 -5.11 10.93 -0.21
N LYS A 9 -4.83 10.37 0.96
CA LYS A 9 -3.50 10.28 1.59
C LYS A 9 -3.40 9.00 2.40
N VAL A 10 -2.18 8.49 2.53
CA VAL A 10 -1.87 7.33 3.37
C VAL A 10 -0.54 7.56 4.08
N LYS A 11 -0.44 7.14 5.35
CA LYS A 11 0.80 7.19 6.12
C LYS A 11 1.50 5.83 6.07
N ILE A 12 2.77 5.81 5.66
CA ILE A 12 3.60 4.61 5.53
C ILE A 12 4.98 4.93 6.13
N GLY A 13 5.44 4.13 7.10
CA GLY A 13 6.74 4.33 7.75
C GLY A 13 6.97 5.76 8.25
N GLY A 14 5.92 6.39 8.79
CA GLY A 14 6.00 7.77 9.30
C GLY A 14 5.80 8.89 8.26
N HIS A 15 5.81 8.59 6.96
CA HIS A 15 5.66 9.58 5.89
C HIS A 15 4.23 9.62 5.34
N TRP A 16 3.72 10.83 5.04
CA TRP A 16 2.44 11.02 4.37
C TRP A 16 2.59 11.01 2.85
N TYR A 17 1.98 10.02 2.20
CA TYR A 17 1.91 9.91 0.76
C TYR A 17 0.58 10.44 0.23
N SER A 18 0.61 11.23 -0.85
CA SER A 18 -0.60 11.67 -1.54
C SER A 18 -1.07 10.59 -2.52
N VAL A 19 -2.33 10.17 -2.44
CA VAL A 19 -2.91 9.19 -3.35
C VAL A 19 -3.69 9.92 -4.45
N ARG A 20 -3.23 9.78 -5.69
CA ARG A 20 -3.78 10.42 -6.88
C ARG A 20 -4.66 9.41 -7.63
N PHE A 21 -5.98 9.52 -7.45
CA PHE A 21 -6.97 8.68 -8.13
C PHE A 21 -8.19 9.51 -8.56
N PRO A 22 -8.71 9.31 -9.79
CA PRO A 22 -8.11 8.54 -10.88
C PRO A 22 -6.95 9.31 -11.54
N HIS A 23 -5.82 8.64 -11.76
CA HIS A 23 -4.72 9.16 -12.57
C HIS A 23 -4.79 8.61 -13.99
N VAL A 24 -4.48 9.46 -14.97
CA VAL A 24 -4.44 9.08 -16.39
C VAL A 24 -2.99 9.15 -16.85
N TYR A 25 -2.39 7.99 -17.10
CA TYR A 25 -1.04 7.89 -17.64
C TYR A 25 -1.06 8.31 -19.12
N ARG A 26 -0.22 9.28 -19.47
CA ARG A 26 -0.06 9.73 -20.88
C ARG A 26 0.89 8.84 -21.67
N GLU A 27 1.73 8.11 -20.97
CA GLU A 27 2.73 7.22 -21.54
C GLU A 27 2.08 5.85 -21.80
N LYS A 28 2.51 5.13 -22.84
CA LYS A 28 2.09 3.73 -23.11
C LYS A 28 2.73 2.77 -22.11
N THR A 29 2.53 3.01 -20.83
CA THR A 29 2.96 2.15 -19.75
C THR A 29 1.79 1.25 -19.38
N ASN A 30 2.01 -0.06 -19.31
CA ASN A 30 1.05 -1.01 -18.71
C ASN A 30 0.99 -0.87 -17.17
N ALA A 31 1.30 0.31 -16.65
CA ALA A 31 1.30 0.60 -15.23
C ALA A 31 -0.13 0.93 -14.79
N TRP A 32 -0.66 0.12 -13.89
CA TRP A 32 -1.97 0.37 -13.27
C TRP A 32 -1.85 1.22 -12.00
N GLY A 33 -0.66 1.30 -11.44
CA GLY A 33 -0.30 2.13 -10.30
C GLY A 33 1.19 2.44 -10.31
N THR A 34 1.58 3.43 -9.50
CA THR A 34 2.99 3.78 -9.29
C THR A 34 3.19 4.39 -7.92
N PHE A 35 4.09 3.81 -7.15
CA PHE A 35 4.64 4.38 -5.93
C PHE A 35 5.90 5.19 -6.23
N ASN A 36 5.99 6.40 -5.69
CA ASN A 36 7.18 7.24 -5.80
C ASN A 36 7.62 7.71 -4.40
N ALA A 37 8.70 7.13 -3.90
CA ALA A 37 9.29 7.45 -2.60
C ALA A 37 9.80 8.89 -2.51
N HIS A 38 10.29 9.44 -3.62
CA HIS A 38 10.91 10.77 -3.64
C HIS A 38 9.88 11.89 -3.64
N THR A 39 8.78 11.73 -4.40
CA THR A 39 7.71 12.74 -4.45
C THR A 39 6.64 12.52 -3.39
N LEU A 40 6.69 11.40 -2.66
CA LEU A 40 5.67 10.96 -1.69
C LEU A 40 4.28 10.87 -2.33
N GLU A 41 4.21 10.22 -3.50
CA GLU A 41 2.96 10.07 -4.25
C GLU A 41 2.69 8.62 -4.63
N ILE A 42 1.41 8.26 -4.62
CA ILE A 42 0.87 7.01 -5.13
C ILE A 42 -0.12 7.36 -6.23
N PHE A 43 0.15 6.91 -7.44
CA PHE A 43 -0.73 7.09 -8.59
C PHE A 43 -1.52 5.80 -8.82
N LEU A 44 -2.82 5.93 -9.13
CA LEU A 44 -3.69 4.79 -9.41
C LEU A 44 -4.52 5.07 -10.66
N CYS A 45 -4.47 4.16 -11.64
CA CYS A 45 -5.30 4.23 -12.83
C CYS A 45 -6.69 3.65 -12.58
N GLY A 46 -7.72 4.40 -12.97
CA GLY A 46 -9.12 3.96 -12.92
C GLY A 46 -9.56 3.18 -14.17
N ASP A 47 -8.78 3.19 -15.24
CA ASP A 47 -9.09 2.55 -16.51
C ASP A 47 -8.00 1.57 -16.97
N ASP A 48 -8.34 0.74 -17.95
CA ASP A 48 -7.49 -0.33 -18.48
C ASP A 48 -6.50 0.11 -19.57
N GLY A 49 -6.28 1.42 -19.71
CA GLY A 49 -5.44 2.01 -20.77
C GLY A 49 -6.15 2.15 -22.12
N GLN A 50 -7.37 1.60 -22.28
CA GLN A 50 -8.26 1.83 -23.41
C GLN A 50 -9.44 2.74 -23.03
N GLY A 51 -9.42 3.30 -21.81
CA GLY A 51 -10.47 4.15 -21.27
C GLY A 51 -11.65 3.39 -20.65
N ALA A 52 -11.63 2.05 -20.64
CA ALA A 52 -12.67 1.29 -19.97
C ALA A 52 -12.38 1.21 -18.46
N ARG A 53 -13.38 1.56 -17.64
CA ARG A 53 -13.25 1.56 -16.18
C ARG A 53 -12.90 0.16 -15.67
N ARG A 54 -11.86 0.08 -14.84
CA ARG A 54 -11.45 -1.14 -14.14
C ARG A 54 -12.43 -1.48 -13.02
N LYS A 55 -12.52 -2.78 -12.71
CA LYS A 55 -13.29 -3.27 -11.55
C LYS A 55 -12.74 -2.65 -10.27
N ASP A 56 -13.62 -2.22 -9.37
CA ASP A 56 -13.23 -1.60 -8.09
C ASP A 56 -12.28 -2.49 -7.28
N THR A 57 -12.47 -3.80 -7.32
CA THR A 57 -11.57 -4.77 -6.68
C THR A 57 -10.16 -4.74 -7.28
N ALA A 58 -10.03 -4.58 -8.60
CA ALA A 58 -8.73 -4.47 -9.26
C ALA A 58 -8.01 -3.18 -8.88
N ILE A 59 -8.76 -2.08 -8.72
CA ILE A 59 -8.21 -0.79 -8.26
C ILE A 59 -7.72 -0.90 -6.82
N LEU A 60 -8.49 -1.55 -5.94
CA LEU A 60 -8.07 -1.81 -4.55
C LEU A 60 -6.83 -2.69 -4.46
N VAL A 61 -6.76 -3.75 -5.26
CA VAL A 61 -5.57 -4.61 -5.32
C VAL A 61 -4.36 -3.82 -5.77
N THR A 62 -4.49 -2.94 -6.78
CA THR A 62 -3.41 -2.04 -7.18
C THR A 62 -3.03 -1.09 -6.05
N PHE A 63 -3.98 -0.51 -5.33
CA PHE A 63 -3.66 0.34 -4.17
C PHE A 63 -2.83 -0.42 -3.12
N ILE A 64 -3.25 -1.63 -2.75
CA ILE A 64 -2.51 -2.48 -1.81
C ILE A 64 -1.10 -2.81 -2.35
N HIS A 65 -0.97 -3.07 -3.65
CA HIS A 65 0.32 -3.31 -4.29
C HIS A 65 1.26 -2.11 -4.13
N GLU A 66 0.78 -0.89 -4.40
CA GLU A 66 1.61 0.32 -4.21
C GLU A 66 1.93 0.59 -2.73
N LEU A 67 1.03 0.22 -1.79
CA LEU A 67 1.35 0.26 -0.36
C LEU A 67 2.50 -0.71 -0.01
N LEU A 68 2.50 -1.91 -0.59
CA LEU A 68 3.57 -2.87 -0.38
C LEU A 68 4.90 -2.38 -0.94
N HIS A 69 4.92 -1.67 -2.07
CA HIS A 69 6.12 -1.00 -2.56
C HIS A 69 6.64 0.05 -1.57
N GLY A 70 5.75 0.83 -0.94
CA GLY A 70 6.15 1.77 0.09
C GLY A 70 6.73 1.10 1.35
N ILE A 71 6.18 -0.04 1.75
CA ILE A 71 6.73 -0.84 2.85
C ILE A 71 8.09 -1.42 2.47
N ASP A 72 8.20 -2.02 1.29
CA ASP A 72 9.43 -2.60 0.76
C ASP A 72 10.58 -1.57 0.73
N GLU A 73 10.30 -0.37 0.21
CA GLU A 73 11.27 0.71 0.17
C GLU A 73 11.75 1.13 1.58
N LEU A 74 10.83 1.35 2.51
CA LEU A 74 11.14 1.94 3.82
C LEU A 74 11.72 0.95 4.83
N TYR A 75 11.28 -0.32 4.77
CA TYR A 75 11.65 -1.33 5.77
C TYR A 75 12.64 -2.37 5.24
N PHE A 76 12.71 -2.54 3.92
CA PHE A 76 13.50 -3.60 3.30
C PHE A 76 14.52 -3.09 2.28
N ASN A 77 14.58 -1.78 2.01
CA ASN A 77 15.47 -1.20 0.99
C ASN A 77 15.30 -1.93 -0.36
N SER A 78 14.05 -2.12 -0.76
CA SER A 78 13.64 -2.81 -1.99
C SER A 78 14.05 -4.30 -2.06
N ASP A 79 14.24 -4.96 -0.92
CA ASP A 79 14.67 -6.37 -0.81
C ASP A 79 13.58 -7.31 -0.25
N LEU A 80 12.34 -6.85 -0.05
CA LEU A 80 11.26 -7.66 0.54
C LEU A 80 11.05 -8.99 -0.19
N PHE A 81 11.15 -8.99 -1.51
CA PHE A 81 10.86 -10.14 -2.36
C PHE A 81 12.09 -10.96 -2.77
N SER A 82 13.26 -10.72 -2.19
CA SER A 82 14.45 -11.50 -2.52
C SER A 82 14.40 -12.93 -1.97
N GLN A 83 15.04 -13.86 -2.69
CA GLN A 83 14.95 -15.31 -2.45
C GLN A 83 15.86 -15.81 -1.30
N ASN A 84 16.27 -14.93 -0.39
CA ASN A 84 17.12 -15.33 0.73
C ASN A 84 16.31 -16.04 1.83
N GLU A 85 16.21 -17.38 1.73
CA GLU A 85 15.42 -18.19 2.66
C GLU A 85 15.84 -18.04 4.13
N LYS A 86 17.12 -17.76 4.41
CA LYS A 86 17.62 -17.60 5.77
C LYS A 86 17.01 -16.39 6.48
N GLU A 87 16.57 -15.39 5.73
CA GLU A 87 15.99 -14.16 6.26
C GLU A 87 14.46 -14.16 6.21
N ARG A 88 13.84 -15.21 5.65
CA ARG A 88 12.40 -15.23 5.36
C ARG A 88 11.56 -14.95 6.60
N GLU A 89 11.83 -15.62 7.72
CA GLU A 89 11.05 -15.44 8.97
C GLU A 89 11.25 -14.04 9.57
N CYS A 90 12.46 -13.49 9.46
CA CYS A 90 12.74 -12.10 9.85
C CYS A 90 11.92 -11.13 8.98
N LYS A 91 11.92 -11.33 7.66
CA LYS A 91 11.16 -10.49 6.73
C LYS A 91 9.66 -10.56 6.96
N VAL A 92 9.12 -11.75 7.25
CA VAL A 92 7.71 -11.92 7.62
C VAL A 92 7.37 -11.14 8.90
N SER A 93 8.25 -11.17 9.89
CA SER A 93 8.05 -10.44 11.16
C SER A 93 8.03 -8.93 10.91
N VAL A 94 9.03 -8.40 10.18
CA VAL A 94 9.11 -6.97 9.84
C VAL A 94 7.93 -6.52 8.97
N LEU A 95 7.50 -7.35 8.00
CA LEU A 95 6.36 -7.03 7.14
C LEU A 95 5.07 -6.95 7.96
N SER A 96 4.91 -7.86 8.93
CA SER A 96 3.75 -7.86 9.82
C SER A 96 3.69 -6.60 10.67
N GLU A 97 4.84 -6.17 11.22
CA GLU A 97 4.95 -4.92 11.98
C GLU A 97 4.67 -3.68 11.09
N ALA A 98 5.22 -3.65 9.88
CA ALA A 98 5.01 -2.55 8.94
C ALA A 98 3.54 -2.44 8.50
N ILE A 99 2.89 -3.57 8.19
CA ILE A 99 1.45 -3.59 7.89
C ILE A 99 0.66 -3.08 9.08
N PHE A 100 0.94 -3.58 10.30
CA PHE A 100 0.24 -3.12 11.50
C PHE A 100 0.39 -1.61 11.70
N GLN A 101 1.60 -1.07 11.53
CA GLN A 101 1.85 0.37 11.59
C GLN A 101 0.98 1.13 10.58
N VAL A 102 0.92 0.70 9.31
CA VAL A 102 0.06 1.34 8.29
C VAL A 102 -1.41 1.30 8.70
N LEU A 103 -1.90 0.16 9.19
CA LEU A 103 -3.31 0.04 9.58
C LEU A 103 -3.67 0.98 10.74
N VAL A 104 -2.80 1.10 11.75
CA VAL A 104 -3.03 1.95 12.92
C VAL A 104 -2.88 3.43 12.57
N ASP A 105 -1.81 3.81 11.87
CA ASP A 105 -1.52 5.21 11.56
C ASP A 105 -2.56 5.86 10.64
N ASN A 106 -3.28 5.05 9.85
CA ASN A 106 -4.37 5.51 9.00
C ASN A 106 -5.76 5.34 9.64
N GLY A 107 -5.82 4.90 10.90
CA GLY A 107 -7.07 4.70 11.64
C GLY A 107 -7.98 3.64 11.04
N TRP A 108 -7.41 2.68 10.29
CA TRP A 108 -8.18 1.57 9.70
C TRP A 108 -8.45 0.47 10.72
N ILE A 109 -7.57 0.35 11.71
CA ILE A 109 -7.79 -0.43 12.93
C ILE A 109 -7.49 0.44 14.16
N VAL A 110 -8.18 0.17 15.26
CA VAL A 110 -7.88 0.75 16.57
C VAL A 110 -7.49 -0.41 17.49
N PRO A 111 -6.24 -0.47 17.98
CA PRO A 111 -5.82 -1.56 18.85
C PRO A 111 -6.44 -1.39 20.23
N GLU A 112 -7.36 -2.28 20.58
CA GLU A 112 -7.86 -2.43 21.95
C GLU A 112 -7.14 -3.62 22.58
N ILE A 113 -6.23 -3.34 23.54
CA ILE A 113 -5.63 -4.39 24.36
C ILE A 113 -6.33 -4.33 25.71
N ASP A 114 -7.27 -5.26 25.90
CA ASP A 114 -7.92 -5.51 27.18
C ASP A 114 -6.88 -6.09 28.15
N ARG A 115 -6.25 -5.19 28.94
CA ARG A 115 -5.19 -5.56 29.89
C ARG A 115 -5.72 -6.31 31.12
N GLU A 116 -7.03 -6.37 31.31
CA GLU A 116 -7.67 -7.00 32.48
C GLU A 116 -7.88 -8.51 32.30
N LYS A 117 -7.61 -9.07 31.11
CA LYS A 117 -7.68 -10.52 30.82
C LYS A 117 -6.33 -11.22 30.69
N ALA A 118 -5.24 -10.55 31.08
CA ALA A 118 -3.88 -11.06 30.95
C ALA A 118 -3.32 -11.70 32.25
N GLU A 119 -4.16 -11.88 33.27
CA GLU A 119 -3.86 -12.62 34.52
C GLU A 119 -4.55 -13.99 34.53
#